data_AF-A0A6L2PUT0-F1
#
_entry.id   AF-A0A6L2PUT0-F1
#
_cell.length_a   1.000
_cell.length_b   1.000
_cell.length_c   1.000
_cell.angle_alpha   90.00
_cell.angle_beta   90.00
_cell.angle_gamma   90.00
#
_symmetry.space_group_name_H-M   'P 1'
#
loop_
_entity.id
_entity.type
_entity.pdbx_description
1 polymer ?
#
loop_
_entity_poly.entity_id
_entity_poly.type
_entity_poly.pdbx_seq_one_letter_code
_entity_poly.pdbx_strand_id
1 'polypeptide(L)'
;MAALFTVASIQKNKKGITYAKLPSAIRPVPHGPDPNPPKQLHILEAESSATPNELSEDSEYELLGSRLKGKNLLTPGTYATFYRNREKDLLQDFTQEESPMHCNNIPNLINILGVEYKRDEWRLFIVSSKRSLKSVLLHNGNCLATVPVAHSVHLKETYENLEQLLEKINYKQNQGMVCGDFKVLCMLLGQQQRHTKFPCCIRE
;
A
#
# COMPACT_ATOMS: atom_id res chain seq x y z
N MET A 1 -32.32 -15.03 -16.73
CA MET A 1 -32.02 -15.16 -15.29
C MET A 1 -31.13 -13.98 -14.92
N ALA A 2 -31.72 -12.91 -14.37
CA ALA A 2 -31.03 -11.65 -14.10
C ALA A 2 -30.66 -11.56 -12.61
N ALA A 3 -29.38 -11.34 -12.31
CA ALA A 3 -28.91 -11.10 -10.94
C ALA A 3 -29.02 -9.59 -10.65
N LEU A 4 -29.96 -9.22 -9.79
CA LEU A 4 -30.10 -7.88 -9.23
C LEU A 4 -28.97 -7.64 -8.22
N PHE A 5 -28.05 -6.71 -8.52
CA PHE A 5 -27.11 -6.17 -7.53
C PHE A 5 -27.77 -5.02 -6.77
N THR A 6 -28.15 -5.27 -5.52
CA THR A 6 -28.67 -4.23 -4.63
C THR A 6 -27.49 -3.41 -4.07
N VAL A 7 -27.40 -2.13 -4.43
CA VAL A 7 -26.48 -1.18 -3.78
C VAL A 7 -27.07 -0.81 -2.41
N ALA A 8 -26.55 -1.39 -1.34
CA ALA A 8 -26.87 -0.97 0.02
C ALA A 8 -26.11 0.32 0.35
N SER A 9 -26.81 1.45 0.38
CA SER A 9 -26.28 2.69 0.97
C SER A 9 -26.25 2.54 2.49
N ILE A 10 -25.05 2.32 3.04
CA ILE A 10 -24.84 2.33 4.49
C ILE A 10 -24.93 3.79 4.95
N GLN A 11 -26.08 4.20 5.48
CA GLN A 11 -26.19 5.45 6.23
C GLN A 11 -25.27 5.36 7.45
N LYS A 12 -24.13 6.05 7.41
CA LYS A 12 -23.24 6.19 8.57
C LYS A 12 -23.98 6.99 9.63
N ASN A 13 -24.39 6.32 10.70
CA ASN A 13 -24.94 6.96 11.89
C ASN A 13 -23.80 7.76 12.56
N LYS A 14 -23.72 9.07 12.26
CA LYS A 14 -22.77 10.00 12.88
C LYS A 14 -23.18 10.27 14.33
N LYS A 15 -23.01 9.28 15.22
CA LYS A 15 -22.99 9.58 16.66
C LYS A 15 -21.63 10.20 16.98
N GLY A 16 -21.65 11.43 17.46
CA GLY A 16 -20.44 12.12 17.93
C GLY A 16 -19.84 11.33 19.10
N ILE A 17 -18.67 10.74 18.88
CA ILE A 17 -17.92 10.09 19.96
C ILE A 17 -17.13 11.17 20.67
N THR A 18 -17.46 11.43 21.94
CA THR A 18 -16.72 12.37 22.78
C THR A 18 -15.54 11.65 23.41
N TYR A 19 -14.33 11.92 22.92
CA TYR A 19 -13.11 11.33 23.47
C TYR A 19 -12.65 12.08 24.73
N ALA A 20 -12.16 11.33 25.72
CA ALA A 20 -11.53 11.87 26.92
C ALA A 20 -10.33 12.78 26.55
N LYS A 21 -10.13 13.88 27.28
CA LYS A 21 -9.04 14.82 27.00
C LYS A 21 -7.69 14.25 27.49
N LEU A 22 -7.00 13.53 26.62
CA LEU A 22 -5.63 13.07 26.86
C LEU A 22 -4.62 14.10 26.32
N PRO A 23 -3.62 14.53 27.12
CA PRO A 23 -2.63 15.54 26.71
C PRO A 23 -1.66 15.06 25.62
N SER A 24 -1.56 13.74 25.38
CA SER A 24 -0.69 13.13 24.37
C SER A 24 -1.34 12.93 22.98
N ALA A 25 -2.63 13.24 22.82
CA ALA A 25 -3.37 12.95 21.60
C ALA A 25 -3.44 14.16 20.65
N ILE A 26 -2.89 14.03 19.44
CA ILE A 26 -3.15 14.95 18.32
C ILE A 26 -4.58 14.67 17.82
N ARG A 27 -5.44 15.69 17.84
CA ARG A 27 -6.86 15.56 17.45
C ARG A 27 -7.03 15.79 15.94
N PRO A 28 -8.01 15.12 15.29
CA PRO A 28 -8.38 15.42 13.92
C PRO A 28 -8.76 16.90 13.79
N VAL A 29 -8.20 17.57 12.78
CA VAL A 29 -8.61 18.93 12.41
C VAL A 29 -10.00 18.84 11.76
N PRO A 30 -10.96 19.71 12.11
CA PRO A 30 -12.26 19.74 11.46
C PRO A 30 -12.08 19.88 9.94
N HIS A 31 -12.68 18.97 9.16
CA HIS A 31 -12.71 19.09 7.72
C HIS A 31 -13.46 20.38 7.33
N GLY A 32 -12.88 21.17 6.44
CA GLY A 32 -13.59 22.24 5.76
C GLY A 32 -14.73 21.69 4.89
N PRO A 33 -15.59 22.56 4.34
CA PRO A 33 -16.69 22.11 3.47
C PRO A 33 -16.14 21.25 2.32
N ASP A 34 -16.77 20.09 2.12
CA ASP A 34 -16.42 19.19 1.01
C ASP A 34 -16.60 19.94 -0.32
N PRO A 35 -15.60 19.94 -1.22
CA PRO A 35 -15.78 20.49 -2.56
C PRO A 35 -16.87 19.68 -3.28
N ASN A 36 -17.77 20.38 -3.99
CA ASN A 36 -18.85 19.72 -4.72
C ASN A 36 -18.27 18.74 -5.76
N PRO A 37 -18.80 17.50 -5.84
CA PRO A 37 -18.40 16.57 -6.87
C PRO A 37 -18.74 17.15 -8.26
N PRO A 38 -17.88 16.96 -9.28
CA PRO A 38 -18.17 17.38 -10.64
C PRO A 38 -19.50 16.77 -11.11
N LYS A 39 -20.40 17.60 -11.63
CA LYS A 39 -21.62 17.12 -12.26
C LYS A 39 -21.25 16.46 -13.58
N GLN A 40 -21.47 15.14 -13.63
CA GLN A 40 -21.41 14.25 -14.80
C GLN A 40 -20.02 13.68 -15.15
N LEU A 41 -19.77 12.47 -14.63
CA LEU A 41 -18.79 11.52 -15.17
C LEU A 41 -19.50 10.66 -16.21
N HIS A 42 -19.24 10.89 -17.49
CA HIS A 42 -19.58 9.90 -18.52
C HIS A 42 -18.48 8.83 -18.51
N ILE A 43 -18.77 7.68 -17.92
CA ILE A 43 -17.93 6.49 -18.07
C ILE A 43 -18.24 5.94 -19.47
N LEU A 44 -17.27 6.02 -20.37
CA LEU A 44 -17.32 5.27 -21.62
C LEU A 44 -16.85 3.85 -21.30
N GLU A 45 -17.76 2.89 -21.38
CA GLU A 45 -17.42 1.47 -21.43
C GLU A 45 -16.68 1.22 -22.75
N ALA A 46 -15.37 0.98 -22.67
CA ALA A 46 -14.60 0.47 -23.78
C ALA A 46 -14.58 -1.07 -23.67
N GLU A 47 -15.34 -1.74 -24.53
CA GLU A 47 -15.16 -3.18 -24.76
C GLU A 47 -13.80 -3.40 -25.44
N SER A 48 -12.86 -4.04 -24.74
CA SER A 48 -11.60 -4.48 -25.34
C SER A 48 -11.74 -5.93 -25.80
N SER A 49 -12.03 -6.13 -27.09
CA SER A 49 -11.73 -7.41 -27.76
C SER A 49 -10.31 -7.33 -28.34
N ALA A 50 -9.32 -7.86 -27.64
CA ALA A 50 -8.02 -8.15 -28.25
C ALA A 50 -7.33 -9.34 -27.55
N THR A 51 -6.91 -10.28 -28.38
CA THR A 51 -6.14 -11.49 -28.08
C THR A 51 -4.75 -11.17 -27.52
N PRO A 52 -4.17 -12.02 -26.66
CA PRO A 52 -2.93 -11.71 -25.96
C PRO A 52 -1.74 -11.82 -26.92
N ASN A 53 -1.06 -10.71 -27.16
CA ASN A 53 0.31 -10.72 -27.67
C ASN A 53 1.16 -9.99 -26.64
N GLU A 54 2.27 -10.61 -26.25
CA GLU A 54 3.18 -10.22 -25.17
C GLU A 54 3.82 -8.84 -25.40
N LEU A 55 3.10 -7.78 -25.05
CA LEU A 55 3.61 -6.43 -24.86
C LEU A 55 3.39 -6.08 -23.38
N SER A 56 4.39 -5.52 -22.72
CA SER A 56 4.22 -5.08 -21.33
C SER A 56 3.10 -4.05 -21.26
N GLU A 57 2.20 -4.15 -20.27
CA GLU A 57 1.02 -3.28 -20.13
C GLU A 57 1.39 -1.78 -20.22
N ASP A 58 2.54 -1.39 -19.66
CA ASP A 58 3.07 -0.02 -19.74
C ASP A 58 3.32 0.46 -21.19
N SER A 59 3.75 -0.43 -22.08
CA SER A 59 3.96 -0.11 -23.50
C SER A 59 2.66 0.14 -24.25
N GLU A 60 1.56 -0.48 -23.82
CA GLU A 60 0.24 -0.31 -24.42
C GLU A 60 -0.35 1.06 -24.10
N TYR A 61 -0.22 1.52 -22.84
CA TYR A 61 -0.69 2.84 -22.43
C TYR A 61 0.15 3.98 -23.04
N GLU A 62 1.47 3.79 -23.14
CA GLU A 62 2.36 4.73 -23.85
C GLU A 62 1.99 4.85 -25.35
N LEU A 63 1.73 3.71 -25.98
CA LEU A 63 1.29 3.64 -27.37
C LEU A 63 -0.09 4.29 -27.56
N LEU A 64 -1.02 4.04 -26.65
CA LEU A 64 -2.35 4.67 -26.65
C LEU A 64 -2.24 6.19 -26.54
N GLY A 65 -1.46 6.70 -25.57
CA GLY A 65 -1.23 8.13 -25.40
C GLY A 65 -0.63 8.78 -26.65
N SER A 66 0.33 8.11 -27.28
CA SER A 66 0.95 8.56 -28.54
C SER A 66 -0.05 8.59 -29.69
N ARG A 67 -0.93 7.58 -29.81
CA ARG A 67 -1.98 7.50 -30.84
C ARG A 67 -3.06 8.56 -30.64
N LEU A 68 -3.49 8.81 -29.41
CA LEU A 68 -4.47 9.86 -29.10
C LEU A 68 -3.93 11.24 -29.48
N LYS A 69 -2.65 11.49 -29.19
CA LYS A 69 -1.96 12.72 -29.59
C LYS A 69 -1.86 12.83 -31.12
N GLY A 70 -1.43 11.78 -31.81
CA GLY A 70 -1.33 11.77 -33.28
C GLY A 70 -2.67 11.92 -34.01
N LYS A 71 -3.77 11.51 -33.39
CA LYS A 71 -5.13 11.66 -33.91
C LYS A 71 -5.79 13.01 -33.56
N ASN A 72 -5.08 13.92 -32.89
CA ASN A 72 -5.64 15.20 -32.40
C ASN A 72 -6.89 15.02 -31.50
N LEU A 73 -6.94 13.93 -30.73
CA LEU A 73 -8.05 13.62 -29.82
C LEU A 73 -7.80 14.17 -28.40
N LEU A 74 -6.71 14.91 -28.20
CA LEU A 74 -6.34 15.53 -26.92
C LEU A 74 -6.53 17.04 -26.99
N THR A 75 -7.13 17.62 -25.95
CA THR A 75 -7.27 19.07 -25.82
C THR A 75 -5.88 19.72 -25.69
N PRO A 76 -5.62 20.89 -26.31
CA PRO A 76 -4.36 21.61 -26.12
C PRO A 76 -4.05 21.84 -24.64
N GLY A 77 -2.80 21.58 -24.22
CA GLY A 77 -2.41 21.62 -22.81
C GLY A 77 -2.59 20.31 -22.04
N THR A 78 -2.99 19.22 -22.71
CA THR A 78 -2.99 17.88 -22.11
C THR A 78 -1.57 17.33 -22.02
N TYR A 79 -1.16 16.91 -20.82
CA TYR A 79 0.11 16.25 -20.58
C TYR A 79 -0.13 14.76 -20.31
N ALA A 80 0.67 13.91 -20.95
CA ALA A 80 0.78 12.51 -20.61
C ALA A 80 1.99 12.30 -19.71
N THR A 81 1.80 11.64 -18.59
CA THR A 81 2.87 11.20 -17.69
C THR A 81 2.97 9.69 -17.76
N PHE A 82 4.16 9.18 -18.01
CA PHE A 82 4.42 7.76 -18.12
C PHE A 82 5.16 7.25 -16.89
N TYR A 83 5.04 5.95 -16.63
CA TYR A 83 5.77 5.32 -15.56
C TYR A 83 7.27 5.47 -15.83
N ARG A 84 8.01 5.99 -14.87
CA ARG A 84 9.45 6.23 -15.04
C ARG A 84 10.18 4.97 -14.61
N ASN A 85 11.15 4.53 -15.41
CA ASN A 85 12.02 3.37 -15.18
C ASN A 85 12.99 3.48 -13.97
N ARG A 86 12.72 4.35 -12.98
CA ARG A 86 13.63 4.59 -11.84
C ARG A 86 13.66 3.41 -10.85
N GLU A 87 12.61 2.61 -10.85
CA GLU A 87 12.50 1.37 -10.11
C GLU A 87 13.44 0.29 -10.64
N LYS A 88 13.89 0.34 -11.90
CA LYS A 88 14.74 -0.72 -12.49
C LYS A 88 16.02 -0.97 -11.70
N ASP A 89 16.62 0.08 -11.16
CA ASP A 89 17.81 -0.03 -10.31
C ASP A 89 17.48 -0.66 -8.94
N LEU A 90 16.24 -0.45 -8.45
CA LEU A 90 15.76 -1.01 -7.19
C LEU A 90 15.27 -2.46 -7.35
N LEU A 91 14.76 -2.84 -8.52
CA LEU A 91 14.21 -4.18 -8.79
C LEU A 91 15.24 -5.29 -8.59
N GLN A 92 16.54 -5.00 -8.72
CA GLN A 92 17.62 -5.97 -8.46
C GLN A 92 17.58 -6.51 -7.01
N ASP A 93 17.10 -5.70 -6.07
CA ASP A 93 16.97 -6.09 -4.67
C ASP A 93 15.64 -6.79 -4.36
N PHE A 94 14.73 -6.95 -5.33
CA PHE A 94 13.41 -7.57 -5.12
C PHE A 94 13.27 -8.91 -5.86
N THR A 95 12.71 -9.89 -5.17
CA THR A 95 12.31 -11.17 -5.78
C THR A 95 10.84 -11.10 -6.20
N GLN A 96 10.56 -11.31 -7.49
CA GLN A 96 9.20 -11.26 -8.06
C GLN A 96 8.59 -12.66 -8.30
N GLU A 97 9.40 -13.72 -8.28
CA GLU A 97 8.97 -15.08 -8.67
C GLU A 97 8.04 -15.75 -7.65
N GLU A 98 8.02 -15.28 -6.40
CA GLU A 98 7.17 -15.85 -5.35
C GLU A 98 6.38 -14.76 -4.61
N SER A 99 5.09 -14.98 -4.40
CA SER A 99 4.29 -14.14 -3.50
C SER A 99 4.66 -14.42 -2.03
N PRO A 100 4.86 -13.39 -1.17
CA PRO A 100 4.91 -11.96 -1.48
C PRO A 100 6.20 -11.58 -2.22
N MET A 101 6.08 -10.62 -3.15
CA MET A 101 7.24 -9.91 -3.68
C MET A 101 7.92 -9.22 -2.49
N HIS A 102 9.22 -9.42 -2.33
CA HIS A 102 9.96 -8.96 -1.15
C HIS A 102 11.37 -8.52 -1.51
N CYS A 103 11.92 -7.64 -0.68
CA CYS A 103 13.29 -7.19 -0.76
C CYS A 103 14.22 -8.21 -0.11
N ASN A 104 15.26 -8.61 -0.83
CA ASN A 104 16.28 -9.56 -0.39
C ASN A 104 17.34 -8.89 0.51
N ASN A 105 17.58 -7.59 0.31
CA ASN A 105 18.64 -6.85 0.98
C ASN A 105 18.19 -5.43 1.35
N ILE A 106 17.53 -5.32 2.51
CA ILE A 106 17.07 -4.04 3.07
C ILE A 106 18.23 -3.02 3.23
N PRO A 107 19.39 -3.38 3.81
CA PRO A 107 20.51 -2.45 3.90
C PRO A 107 20.93 -1.87 2.55
N ASN A 108 21.04 -2.71 1.51
CA ASN A 108 21.40 -2.26 0.17
C ASN A 108 20.33 -1.33 -0.43
N LEU A 109 19.06 -1.69 -0.29
CA LEU A 109 17.93 -0.87 -0.75
C LEU A 109 17.99 0.55 -0.16
N ILE A 110 18.23 0.66 1.15
CA ILE A 110 18.32 1.96 1.84
C ILE A 110 19.57 2.74 1.41
N ASN A 111 20.70 2.05 1.20
CA ASN A 111 21.92 2.66 0.69
C ASN A 111 21.75 3.21 -0.74
N ILE A 112 21.03 2.50 -1.63
CA ILE A 112 20.71 2.98 -2.98
C ILE A 112 19.83 4.24 -2.92
N LEU A 113 18.96 4.34 -1.92
CA LEU A 113 18.17 5.55 -1.66
C LEU A 113 19.00 6.70 -1.06
N GLY A 114 20.30 6.52 -0.88
CA GLY A 114 21.25 7.55 -0.44
C GLY A 114 21.28 7.76 1.07
N VAL A 115 20.84 6.78 1.86
CA VAL A 115 20.79 6.84 3.31
C VAL A 115 21.59 5.68 3.91
N GLU A 116 22.39 5.95 4.94
CA GLU A 116 23.07 4.88 5.68
C GLU A 116 22.04 4.07 6.48
N TYR A 117 21.98 2.76 6.27
CA TYR A 117 21.06 1.90 7.00
C TYR A 117 21.49 1.67 8.45
N LYS A 118 20.73 2.23 9.40
CA LYS A 118 20.86 1.97 10.84
C LYS A 118 19.61 1.34 11.39
N ARG A 119 19.69 0.08 11.84
CA ARG A 119 18.55 -0.69 12.37
C ARG A 119 17.66 0.10 13.34
N ASP A 120 18.28 0.78 14.31
CA ASP A 120 17.55 1.47 15.37
C ASP A 120 16.75 2.69 14.89
N GLU A 121 17.01 3.17 13.67
CA GLU A 121 16.32 4.30 13.05
C GLU A 121 15.08 3.88 12.26
N TRP A 122 14.86 2.58 12.06
CA TRP A 122 13.76 2.07 11.24
C TRP A 122 12.82 1.15 12.01
N ARG A 123 11.53 1.20 11.65
CA ARG A 123 10.47 0.33 12.17
C ARG A 123 9.81 -0.41 11.03
N LEU A 124 9.57 -1.70 11.20
CA LEU A 124 8.81 -2.48 10.23
C LEU A 124 7.32 -2.26 10.48
N PHE A 125 6.60 -1.71 9.51
CA PHE A 125 5.16 -1.55 9.57
C PHE A 125 4.47 -2.56 8.66
N ILE A 126 3.64 -3.42 9.24
CA ILE A 126 2.85 -4.42 8.50
C ILE A 126 1.40 -3.99 8.47
N VAL A 127 0.87 -3.85 7.25
CA VAL A 127 -0.53 -3.56 6.98
C VAL A 127 -1.17 -4.76 6.32
N SER A 128 -2.29 -5.19 6.86
CA SER A 128 -3.11 -6.22 6.26
C SER A 128 -4.42 -5.63 5.72
N SER A 129 -4.93 -6.26 4.67
CA SER A 129 -6.32 -6.14 4.27
C SER A 129 -6.92 -7.54 4.14
N LYS A 130 -8.20 -7.61 3.80
CA LYS A 130 -8.86 -8.89 3.51
C LYS A 130 -8.22 -9.68 2.36
N ARG A 131 -7.48 -9.00 1.50
CA ARG A 131 -6.98 -9.53 0.22
C ARG A 131 -5.54 -9.14 -0.08
N SER A 132 -4.84 -8.50 0.84
CA SER A 132 -3.46 -8.09 0.60
C SER A 132 -2.67 -7.97 1.90
N LEU A 133 -1.36 -8.14 1.78
CA LEU A 133 -0.39 -7.90 2.83
C LEU A 133 0.69 -6.97 2.29
N LYS A 134 1.06 -5.98 3.09
CA LYS A 134 2.11 -5.01 2.78
C LYS A 134 3.01 -4.86 3.99
N SER A 135 4.31 -4.82 3.76
CA SER A 135 5.27 -4.41 4.77
C SER A 135 6.14 -3.29 4.25
N VAL A 136 6.33 -2.28 5.07
CA VAL A 136 7.07 -1.08 4.75
C VAL A 136 7.98 -0.70 5.92
N LEU A 137 9.11 -0.05 5.64
CA LEU A 137 9.98 0.53 6.66
C LEU A 137 9.60 1.99 6.90
N LEU A 138 9.42 2.32 8.16
CA LEU A 138 9.17 3.68 8.64
C LEU A 138 10.40 4.20 9.35
N HIS A 139 10.91 5.35 8.90
CA HIS A 139 12.00 6.03 9.61
C HIS A 139 11.46 6.70 10.88
N ASN A 140 12.22 6.59 11.97
CA ASN A 140 11.91 7.22 13.24
C ASN A 140 11.80 8.75 13.06
N GLY A 141 10.81 9.35 13.74
CA GLY A 141 10.55 10.79 13.59
C GLY A 141 9.97 11.18 12.22
N ASN A 142 9.69 10.22 11.33
CA ASN A 142 9.10 10.46 10.00
C ASN A 142 9.91 11.47 9.16
N CYS A 143 11.23 11.50 9.35
CA CYS A 143 12.13 12.41 8.63
C CYS A 143 12.41 11.95 7.19
N LEU A 144 12.28 10.66 6.92
CA LEU A 144 12.48 10.05 5.60
C LEU A 144 11.19 9.42 5.10
N ALA A 145 11.10 9.24 3.79
CA ALA A 145 9.98 8.59 3.15
C ALA A 145 9.89 7.10 3.56
N THR A 146 8.66 6.60 3.60
CA THR A 146 8.37 5.17 3.81
C THR A 146 8.92 4.33 2.66
N VAL A 147 9.63 3.25 2.98
CA VAL A 147 10.25 2.38 1.98
C VAL A 147 9.50 1.03 1.93
N PRO A 148 8.90 0.65 0.80
CA PRO A 148 8.24 -0.65 0.69
C PRO A 148 9.28 -1.79 0.70
N VAL A 149 9.02 -2.84 1.49
CA VAL A 149 9.93 -4.00 1.57
C VAL A 149 9.28 -5.31 1.19
N ALA A 150 7.95 -5.44 1.31
CA ALA A 150 7.25 -6.55 0.69
C ALA A 150 5.77 -6.24 0.41
N HIS A 151 5.22 -6.94 -0.57
CA HIS A 151 3.85 -6.77 -1.02
C HIS A 151 3.28 -8.07 -1.59
N SER A 152 2.02 -8.34 -1.27
CA SER A 152 1.19 -9.32 -1.96
C SER A 152 -0.25 -8.85 -2.06
N VAL A 153 -0.86 -9.08 -3.23
CA VAL A 153 -2.29 -8.90 -3.50
C VAL A 153 -3.09 -10.21 -3.40
N HIS A 154 -2.43 -11.30 -3.04
CA HIS A 154 -3.05 -12.63 -2.95
C HIS A 154 -3.03 -13.18 -1.52
N LEU A 155 -2.14 -12.65 -0.67
CA LEU A 155 -2.05 -13.06 0.73
C LEU A 155 -2.95 -12.18 1.60
N LYS A 156 -3.71 -12.84 2.47
CA LYS A 156 -4.53 -12.21 3.51
C LYS A 156 -3.86 -12.39 4.87
N GLU A 157 -4.36 -11.68 5.87
CA GLU A 157 -4.00 -11.87 7.28
C GLU A 157 -4.33 -13.29 7.81
N THR A 158 -3.36 -14.20 7.72
CA THR A 158 -3.33 -15.47 8.45
C THR A 158 -2.00 -15.58 9.18
N TYR A 159 -1.91 -16.48 10.16
CA TYR A 159 -0.67 -16.68 10.92
C TYR A 159 0.45 -17.16 9.99
N GLU A 160 0.14 -18.11 9.11
CA GLU A 160 1.07 -18.72 8.16
C GLU A 160 1.58 -17.68 7.17
N ASN A 161 0.71 -16.80 6.66
CA ASN A 161 1.10 -15.78 5.70
C ASN A 161 1.95 -14.68 6.35
N LEU A 162 1.69 -14.34 7.61
CA LEU A 162 2.51 -13.38 8.36
C LEU A 162 3.88 -13.96 8.69
N GLU A 163 3.95 -15.23 9.05
CA GLU A 163 5.21 -15.96 9.26
C GLU A 163 6.03 -16.00 7.97
N GLN A 164 5.44 -16.42 6.85
CA GLN A 164 6.09 -16.42 5.54
C GLN A 164 6.58 -15.02 5.12
N LEU A 165 5.81 -13.97 5.41
CA LEU A 165 6.21 -12.59 5.15
C LEU A 165 7.46 -12.21 5.96
N LEU A 166 7.48 -12.52 7.26
CA LEU A 166 8.59 -12.21 8.16
C LEU A 166 9.86 -13.01 7.83
N GLU A 167 9.72 -14.26 7.40
CA GLU A 167 10.82 -15.09 6.94
C GLU A 167 11.46 -14.54 5.68
N LYS A 168 10.64 -14.17 4.69
CA LYS A 168 11.12 -13.65 3.39
C LYS A 168 11.85 -12.32 3.51
N ILE A 169 11.40 -11.41 4.37
CA ILE A 169 12.12 -10.15 4.65
C ILE A 169 13.30 -10.33 5.62
N ASN A 170 13.59 -11.58 6.00
CA ASN A 170 14.67 -11.94 6.92
C ASN A 170 14.63 -11.13 8.22
N TYR A 171 13.44 -11.05 8.83
CA TYR A 171 13.20 -10.22 10.02
C TYR A 171 14.16 -10.53 11.17
N LYS A 172 14.56 -11.80 11.34
CA LYS A 172 15.50 -12.23 12.40
C LYS A 172 16.87 -11.54 12.32
N GLN A 173 17.34 -11.16 11.13
CA GLN A 173 18.59 -10.43 10.98
C GLN A 173 18.39 -8.92 11.10
N ASN A 174 17.21 -8.42 10.75
CA ASN A 174 16.90 -7.01 10.74
C ASN A 174 16.36 -6.49 12.08
N GLN A 175 15.70 -7.30 12.93
CA GLN A 175 15.20 -7.01 14.30
C GLN A 175 14.72 -5.56 14.54
N GLY A 176 14.09 -4.96 13.53
CA GLY A 176 13.49 -3.64 13.67
C GLY A 176 12.24 -3.74 14.55
N MET A 177 11.88 -2.66 15.25
CA MET A 177 10.62 -2.64 16.00
C MET A 177 9.44 -2.88 15.04
N VAL A 178 8.52 -3.79 15.39
CA VAL A 178 7.34 -4.10 14.57
C VAL A 178 6.18 -3.21 14.98
N CYS A 179 5.58 -2.61 13.97
CA CYS A 179 4.38 -1.79 14.06
C CYS A 179 3.36 -2.36 13.06
N GLY A 180 2.09 -2.09 13.28
CA GLY A 180 1.07 -2.55 12.34
C GLY A 180 -0.34 -2.28 12.80
N ASP A 181 -1.29 -2.74 11.99
CA ASP A 181 -2.68 -2.75 12.38
C ASP A 181 -2.87 -3.59 13.64
N PHE A 182 -3.80 -3.17 14.50
CA PHE A 182 -4.07 -3.84 15.76
C PHE A 182 -4.29 -5.36 15.59
N LYS A 183 -4.96 -5.76 14.51
CA LYS A 183 -5.19 -7.16 14.19
C LYS A 183 -3.90 -7.92 13.87
N VAL A 184 -3.00 -7.35 13.08
CA VAL A 184 -1.70 -7.96 12.76
C VAL A 184 -0.89 -8.17 14.03
N LEU A 185 -0.82 -7.16 14.90
CA LEU A 185 -0.06 -7.24 16.15
C LEU A 185 -0.64 -8.28 17.12
N CYS A 186 -1.97 -8.37 17.24
CA CYS A 186 -2.58 -9.44 18.01
C CYS A 186 -2.20 -10.82 17.48
N MET A 187 -2.17 -11.01 16.16
CA MET A 187 -1.77 -12.28 15.55
C MET A 187 -0.30 -12.58 15.80
N LEU A 188 0.59 -11.61 15.65
CA LEU A 188 2.02 -11.80 15.95
C LEU A 188 2.28 -12.15 17.42
N LEU A 189 1.48 -11.62 18.35
CA LEU A 189 1.57 -11.94 19.78
C LEU A 189 0.81 -13.21 20.19
N GLY A 190 0.16 -13.92 19.26
CA GLY A 190 -0.68 -15.08 19.58
C GLY A 190 -1.92 -14.74 20.43
N GLN A 191 -2.36 -13.48 20.40
CA GLN A 191 -3.50 -12.99 21.18
C GLN A 191 -4.83 -13.21 20.46
N GLN A 192 -5.84 -13.66 21.19
CA GLN A 192 -7.18 -13.80 20.63
C GLN A 192 -7.83 -12.44 20.34
N GLN A 193 -8.69 -12.39 19.31
CA GLN A 193 -9.27 -11.20 18.65
C GLN A 193 -10.10 -10.22 19.52
N ARG A 194 -10.01 -10.27 20.85
CA ARG A 194 -10.80 -9.46 21.79
C ARG A 194 -9.99 -8.68 22.83
N HIS A 195 -8.66 -8.72 22.79
CA HIS A 195 -7.81 -8.03 23.78
C HIS A 195 -7.33 -6.65 23.32
N THR A 196 -8.21 -5.64 23.36
CA THR A 196 -7.97 -4.25 22.90
C THR A 196 -6.98 -3.41 23.71
N LYS A 197 -6.20 -4.00 24.63
CA LYS A 197 -5.31 -3.26 25.54
C LYS A 197 -3.85 -3.16 25.06
N PHE A 198 -3.50 -3.77 23.93
CA PHE A 198 -2.12 -3.81 23.47
C PHE A 198 -1.78 -2.65 22.50
N PRO A 199 -0.58 -2.05 22.64
CA PRO A 199 -0.16 -0.93 21.81
C PRO A 199 0.07 -1.34 20.34
N CYS A 200 0.03 -0.35 19.44
CA CYS A 200 0.25 -0.51 18.00
C CYS A 200 1.72 -0.77 17.59
N CYS A 201 2.60 -1.05 18.57
CA CYS A 201 4.03 -1.26 18.38
C CYS A 201 4.52 -2.31 19.38
N ILE A 202 5.36 -3.24 18.92
CA ILE A 202 5.98 -4.28 19.74
C ILE A 202 7.49 -4.22 19.51
N ARG A 203 8.24 -4.21 20.62
CA ARG A 203 9.68 -4.46 20.64
C ARG A 203 9.86 -5.82 21.32
N GLU A 204 10.51 -6.76 20.64
CA GLU A 204 11.01 -7.99 21.27
C GLU A 204 12.15 -7.67 22.24
#